data_AF-A0A958ABA6-F1
#
_entry.id   AF-A0A958ABA6-F1
#
_cell.length_a   1.000
_cell.length_b   1.000
_cell.length_c   1.000
_cell.angle_alpha   90.00
_cell.angle_beta   90.00
_cell.angle_gamma   90.00
#
_symmetry.space_group_name_H-M   'P 1'
#
loop_
_entity.id
_entity.type
_entity.pdbx_description
1 polymer ?
#
loop_
_entity_poly.entity_id
_entity_poly.type
_entity_poly.pdbx_seq_one_letter_code
_entity_poly.pdbx_strand_id
1 'polypeptide(L)' 'MTTLYLIRHGETPWNVVGRYQGQLDPPLTENGARQAQATAEALSAIKFDAIYSSDLARAKLTADALADKLGLPIHL' A
#
# COMPACT_ATOMS: atom_id res chain seq x y z
N MET A 1 -21.09 -11.62 6.63
CA MET A 1 -20.08 -10.98 7.49
C MET A 1 -18.96 -10.51 6.57
N THR A 2 -18.54 -9.26 6.67
CA THR A 2 -17.48 -8.69 5.82
C THR A 2 -16.27 -8.37 6.68
N THR A 3 -15.09 -8.82 6.30
CA THR A 3 -13.83 -8.54 7.00
C THR A 3 -13.07 -7.47 6.22
N LEU A 4 -12.66 -6.40 6.90
CA LEU A 4 -11.88 -5.32 6.30
C LEU A 4 -10.46 -5.32 6.86
N TYR A 5 -9.47 -5.34 5.97
CA TYR A 5 -8.07 -5.17 6.32
C TYR A 5 -7.65 -3.74 5.97
N LEU A 6 -7.13 -3.01 6.97
CA LEU A 6 -6.70 -1.63 6.79
C LEU A 6 -5.18 -1.58 6.77
N ILE A 7 -4.63 -1.15 5.64
CA ILE A 7 -3.19 -1.09 5.41
C ILE A 7 -2.81 0.37 5.20
N ARG A 8 -1.80 0.83 5.93
CA ARG A 8 -1.19 2.14 5.70
C ARG A 8 -0.17 2.04 4.57
N HIS A 9 -0.08 3.07 3.74
CA HIS A 9 0.98 3.18 2.73
C HIS A 9 2.37 2.98 3.33
N GLY A 10 3.31 2.45 2.53
CA GLY A 10 4.71 2.30 2.91
C GLY A 10 5.39 3.65 3.23
N GLU A 11 6.56 3.57 3.84
CA GLU A 11 7.37 4.75 4.18
C GLU A 11 7.66 5.64 2.96
N THR A 12 7.59 6.95 3.18
CA THR A 12 7.99 8.00 2.23
C THR A 12 9.13 8.83 2.82
N PRO A 13 9.92 9.57 2.00
CA PRO A 13 10.98 10.44 2.52
C PRO A 13 10.48 11.44 3.56
N TRP A 14 9.21 11.87 3.45
CA TRP A 14 8.62 12.83 4.38
C TRP A 14 8.22 12.18 5.71
N ASN A 15 7.96 10.87 5.75
CA ASN A 15 7.83 10.16 7.02
C ASN A 15 9.16 10.15 7.78
N VAL A 16 10.27 9.90 7.06
CA VAL A 16 11.61 9.82 7.65
C VAL A 16 12.00 11.13 8.36
N VAL A 17 11.70 12.27 7.76
CA VAL A 17 12.02 13.59 8.33
C VAL A 17 10.89 14.21 9.15
N GLY A 18 9.80 13.47 9.41
CA GLY A 18 8.66 13.97 10.19
C GLY A 18 7.88 15.12 9.53
N ARG A 19 7.92 15.24 8.20
CA ARG A 19 7.24 16.29 7.44
C ARG A 19 5.80 15.92 7.14
N TYR A 20 4.88 16.84 7.41
CA TYR A 20 3.46 16.69 7.07
C TYR A 20 3.24 16.64 5.55
N GLN A 21 2.47 15.65 5.07
CA GLN A 21 2.23 15.41 3.63
C GLN A 21 0.90 15.96 3.13
N GLY A 22 -0.20 15.76 3.88
CA GLY A 22 -1.55 16.06 3.39
C GLY A 22 -1.83 15.34 2.06
N GLN A 23 -2.29 16.08 1.05
CA GLN A 23 -2.52 15.60 -0.31
C GLN A 23 -1.31 15.74 -1.24
N LEU A 24 -0.16 16.19 -0.73
CA LEU A 24 1.09 16.12 -1.48
C LEU A 24 1.58 14.68 -1.52
N ASP A 25 2.31 14.34 -2.58
CA ASP A 25 2.51 12.94 -2.94
C ASP A 25 3.98 12.58 -3.17
N PRO A 26 4.79 12.56 -2.10
CA PRO A 26 6.12 12.01 -2.20
C PRO A 26 6.02 10.49 -2.50
N PRO A 27 6.90 9.95 -3.36
CA PRO A 27 6.93 8.53 -3.63
C PRO A 27 7.34 7.73 -2.38
N LEU A 28 7.22 6.40 -2.45
CA LEU A 28 7.79 5.51 -1.44
C LEU A 28 9.32 5.62 -1.41
N THR A 29 9.92 5.43 -0.24
CA THR A 29 11.35 5.11 -0.14
C THR A 29 11.59 3.66 -0.60
N GLU A 30 12.86 3.28 -0.80
CA GLU A 30 13.20 1.87 -0.98
C GLU A 30 12.73 0.99 0.20
N ASN A 31 12.78 1.54 1.42
CA ASN A 31 12.24 0.86 2.59
C ASN A 31 10.71 0.73 2.52
N GLY A 32 10.01 1.77 2.07
CA GLY A 32 8.56 1.73 1.82
C GLY A 32 8.17 0.69 0.77
N ALA A 33 8.94 0.56 -0.31
CA ALA A 33 8.74 -0.48 -1.31
C ALA A 33 8.96 -1.89 -0.71
N ARG A 34 10.01 -2.09 0.10
CA ARG A 34 10.24 -3.35 0.82
C ARG A 34 9.11 -3.67 1.81
N GLN A 35 8.57 -2.67 2.50
CA GLN A 35 7.42 -2.83 3.40
C GLN A 35 6.17 -3.27 2.63
N ALA A 36 5.89 -2.67 1.47
CA ALA A 36 4.76 -3.05 0.62
C ALA A 36 4.86 -4.52 0.17
N GLN A 37 6.04 -4.94 -0.30
CA GLN A 37 6.29 -6.33 -0.71
C GLN A 37 6.17 -7.31 0.46
N ALA A 38 6.75 -6.99 1.62
CA ALA A 38 6.62 -7.82 2.81
C ALA A 38 5.16 -7.96 3.27
N THR A 39 4.37 -6.89 3.16
CA THR A 39 2.94 -6.90 3.47
C THR A 39 2.18 -7.81 2.51
N ALA A 40 2.45 -7.69 1.20
CA ALA A 40 1.85 -8.55 0.18
C ALA A 40 2.17 -10.04 0.42
N GLU A 41 3.42 -10.36 0.77
CA GLU A 41 3.82 -11.72 1.11
C GLU A 41 3.07 -12.25 2.34
N ALA A 42 3.03 -11.47 3.42
CA ALA A 42 2.39 -11.87 4.68
C ALA A 42 0.88 -12.10 4.51
N LEU A 43 0.24 -11.43 3.56
CA LEU A 43 -1.20 -11.53 3.30
C LEU A 43 -1.53 -12.51 2.16
N SER A 44 -0.54 -13.11 1.50
CA SER A 44 -0.74 -13.95 0.31
C SER A 44 -1.59 -15.21 0.54
N ALA A 45 -1.64 -15.72 1.78
CA ALA A 45 -2.44 -16.89 2.14
C ALA A 45 -3.93 -16.54 2.43
N ILE A 46 -4.26 -15.25 2.53
CA ILE A 46 -5.62 -14.79 2.80
C ILE A 46 -6.32 -14.56 1.47
N LYS A 47 -7.54 -15.07 1.34
CA LYS A 47 -8.37 -14.79 0.17
C LYS A 47 -9.00 -13.40 0.32
N PHE A 48 -8.67 -12.51 -0.60
CA PHE A 48 -9.30 -11.19 -0.74
C PHE A 48 -10.26 -11.19 -1.93
N ASP A 49 -11.37 -10.47 -1.80
CA ASP A 49 -12.34 -10.30 -2.88
C ASP A 49 -12.08 -9.01 -3.70
N ALA A 50 -11.45 -8.00 -3.09
CA ALA A 50 -11.16 -6.72 -3.75
C ALA A 50 -10.04 -5.94 -3.02
N ILE A 51 -9.36 -5.06 -3.76
CA ILE A 51 -8.39 -4.10 -3.23
C ILE A 51 -8.86 -2.68 -3.54
N TYR A 52 -8.91 -1.83 -2.51
CA TYR A 52 -9.21 -0.40 -2.63
C TYR A 52 -8.01 0.41 -2.18
N SER A 53 -7.72 1.52 -2.87
CA SER A 53 -6.62 2.41 -2.53
C SER A 53 -7.03 3.87 -2.67
N SER A 54 -6.39 4.76 -1.92
CA SER A 54 -6.36 6.18 -2.30
C SER A 54 -5.62 6.34 -3.63
N ASP A 55 -6.01 7.37 -4.37
CA ASP A 55 -5.40 7.85 -5.61
C ASP A 55 -3.95 8.35 -5.47
N LEU A 56 -3.49 8.67 -4.25
CA LEU A 56 -2.12 9.11 -4.00
C LEU A 56 -1.11 7.98 -4.27
N ALA A 57 -0.03 8.30 -4.99
CA ALA A 57 0.98 7.36 -5.46
C ALA A 57 1.58 6.51 -4.35
N ARG A 58 1.84 7.05 -3.16
CA ARG A 58 2.34 6.24 -2.02
C ARG A 58 1.37 5.12 -1.62
N ALA A 59 0.06 5.39 -1.65
CA ALA A 59 -0.97 4.39 -1.35
C ALA A 59 -1.09 3.40 -2.51
N LYS A 60 -1.19 3.93 -3.74
CA LYS A 60 -1.28 3.12 -4.95
C LYS A 60 -0.09 2.17 -5.11
N LEU A 61 1.15 2.64 -4.94
CA LEU A 61 2.35 1.81 -5.03
C LEU A 61 2.40 0.71 -3.96
N THR A 62 1.83 0.98 -2.79
CA THR A 62 1.69 -0.06 -1.75
C THR A 62 0.64 -1.10 -2.18
N ALA A 63 -0.50 -0.64 -2.71
CA ALA A 63 -1.56 -1.51 -3.21
C ALA A 63 -1.15 -2.30 -4.46
N ASP A 64 -0.31 -1.75 -5.34
CA ASP A 64 0.24 -2.40 -6.53
C ASP A 64 1.00 -3.68 -6.14
N ALA A 65 1.82 -3.63 -5.07
CA ALA A 65 2.50 -4.83 -4.56
C ALA A 65 1.52 -5.94 -4.12
N LEU A 66 0.39 -5.56 -3.51
CA LEU A 66 -0.65 -6.52 -3.13
C LEU A 66 -1.39 -7.04 -4.37
N ALA A 67 -1.75 -6.15 -5.30
CA ALA A 67 -2.43 -6.51 -6.54
C ALA A 67 -1.62 -7.51 -7.37
N ASP A 68 -0.32 -7.27 -7.51
CA ASP A 68 0.60 -8.15 -8.22
C ASP A 68 0.68 -9.54 -7.56
N LYS A 69 0.75 -9.59 -6.22
CA LYS A 69 0.86 -10.85 -5.47
C LYS A 69 -0.45 -11.64 -5.43
N LEU A 70 -1.58 -10.94 -5.33
CA LEU A 70 -2.92 -11.53 -5.16
C LEU A 70 -3.65 -11.74 -6.49
N GLY A 71 -3.16 -11.16 -7.59
CA GLY A 71 -3.78 -11.24 -8.91
C GLY A 71 -5.14 -10.53 -8.99
N LEU A 72 -5.30 -9.41 -8.27
CA LEU A 72 -6.54 -8.65 -8.17
C LEU A 72 -6.37 -7.24 -8.73
N PRO A 73 -7.41 -6.67 -9.38
CA PRO A 73 -7.39 -5.26 -9.78
C PRO A 73 -7.51 -4.34 -8.56
N ILE A 74 -7.05 -3.10 -8.73
CA ILE A 74 -7.19 -2.03 -7.73
C ILE A 74 -8.35 -1.12 -8.10
N HIS A 75 -9.20 -0.84 -7.14
CA HIS A 75 -10.21 0.20 -7.19
C HIS A 75 -9.68 1.49 -6.53
N LEU A 76 -9.82 2.62 -7.21
CA LEU A 76 -9.42 3.96 -6.72
C LEU A 76 -10.64 4.79 -6.31
#